data_AF-A0A1I1HWC2-F1
#
_entry.id   AF-A0A1I1HWC2-F1
#
_cell.length_a   1.000
_cell.length_b   1.000
_cell.length_c   1.000
_cell.angle_alpha   90.00
_cell.angle_beta   90.00
_cell.angle_gamma   90.00
#
_symmetry.space_group_name_H-M   'P 1'
#
loop_
_entity.id
_entity.type
_entity.pdbx_description
1 polymer ?
#
loop_
_entity_poly.entity_id
_entity_poly.type
_entity_poly.pdbx_seq_one_letter_code
_entity_poly.pdbx_strand_id
1 'polypeptide(L)'
;MELKSTAPRADIGQNKKAYKSFSQFMGFLDALKQQDLTDEVIEKLNPEIDKINEAPLKKLNTQIKRSQLKMLQIVEKEQKLVPKNYYTKTWMPLGMSAFGIPLGVAFGFAFDNMAFLGIGLPIGLCIGMLVGAQMDKKAEKEGRQMNIEM
;
A
#
# COMPACT_ATOMS: atom_id res chain seq x y z
N MET A 1 -4.07 -16.90 -18.43
CA MET A 1 -3.86 -17.58 -17.12
C MET A 1 -4.87 -17.03 -16.11
N GLU A 2 -5.19 -17.75 -15.03
CA GLU A 2 -6.10 -17.24 -13.99
C GLU A 2 -5.37 -17.05 -12.65
N LEU A 3 -5.78 -16.03 -11.89
CA LEU A 3 -5.27 -15.77 -10.54
C LEU A 3 -5.85 -16.79 -9.55
N LYS A 4 -4.98 -17.45 -8.80
CA LYS A 4 -5.35 -18.45 -7.79
C LYS A 4 -6.27 -17.86 -6.72
N SER A 5 -7.05 -18.72 -6.07
CA SER A 5 -7.81 -18.38 -4.87
C SER A 5 -7.12 -18.87 -3.61
N THR A 6 -7.43 -18.27 -2.47
CA THR A 6 -6.96 -18.76 -1.16
C THR A 6 -7.67 -20.05 -0.79
N ALA A 7 -6.94 -20.97 -0.14
CA ALA A 7 -7.53 -22.19 0.39
C ALA A 7 -8.43 -21.91 1.61
N PRO A 8 -9.54 -22.66 1.79
CA PRO A 8 -10.34 -22.59 3.02
C PRO A 8 -9.49 -22.93 4.25
N ARG A 9 -9.58 -22.12 5.30
CA ARG A 9 -8.84 -22.31 6.56
C ARG A 9 -9.80 -22.38 7.74
N ALA A 10 -10.01 -23.58 8.29
CA ALA A 10 -10.89 -23.79 9.44
C ALA A 10 -10.28 -23.25 10.76
N ASP A 11 -8.95 -23.18 10.84
CA ASP A 11 -8.19 -22.74 12.00
C ASP A 11 -8.16 -21.21 12.18
N ILE A 12 -8.51 -20.44 11.15
CA ILE A 12 -8.33 -19.00 11.14
C ILE A 12 -9.22 -18.25 12.15
N GLY A 13 -10.38 -18.81 12.49
CA GLY A 13 -11.30 -18.27 13.49
C GLY A 13 -10.71 -18.25 14.91
N GLN A 14 -9.65 -19.03 15.16
CA GLN A 14 -8.97 -19.08 16.46
C GLN A 14 -8.15 -17.80 16.75
N ASN A 15 -7.80 -17.03 15.71
CA ASN A 15 -7.02 -15.79 15.86
C ASN A 15 -7.73 -14.62 15.17
N LYS A 16 -8.41 -13.79 15.96
CA LYS A 16 -9.16 -12.61 15.49
C LYS A 16 -8.34 -11.67 14.60
N LYS A 17 -7.04 -11.48 14.90
CA LYS A 17 -6.16 -10.62 14.11
C LYS A 17 -5.83 -11.26 12.75
N ALA A 18 -5.50 -12.54 12.74
CA ALA A 18 -5.24 -13.28 11.50
C ALA A 18 -6.50 -13.36 10.62
N TYR A 19 -7.66 -13.59 11.21
CA TYR A 19 -8.95 -13.56 10.52
C TYR A 19 -9.21 -12.20 9.85
N LYS A 20 -9.06 -11.09 10.59
CA LYS A 20 -9.25 -9.75 10.02
C LYS A 20 -8.32 -9.49 8.83
N SER A 21 -7.03 -9.78 8.98
CA SER A 21 -6.06 -9.56 7.90
C SER A 21 -6.31 -10.46 6.70
N PHE A 22 -6.76 -11.70 6.91
CA PHE A 22 -7.12 -12.59 5.81
C PHE A 22 -8.39 -12.14 5.08
N SER A 23 -9.43 -11.69 5.82
CA SER A 23 -10.63 -11.12 5.22
C SER A 23 -10.32 -9.86 4.39
N GLN A 24 -9.43 -8.98 4.88
CA GLN A 24 -8.95 -7.83 4.12
C GLN A 24 -8.19 -8.25 2.86
N PHE A 25 -7.35 -9.29 2.97
CA PHE A 25 -6.62 -9.84 1.82
C PHE A 25 -7.55 -10.48 0.78
N MET A 26 -8.62 -11.16 1.20
CA MET A 26 -9.62 -11.68 0.27
C MET A 26 -10.28 -10.54 -0.52
N GLY A 27 -10.67 -9.46 0.15
CA GLY A 27 -11.20 -8.27 -0.54
C GLY A 27 -10.21 -7.68 -1.56
N PHE A 28 -8.91 -7.69 -1.23
CA PHE A 28 -7.85 -7.28 -2.15
C PHE A 28 -7.72 -8.21 -3.36
N LEU A 29 -7.78 -9.53 -3.16
CA LEU A 29 -7.77 -10.49 -4.27
C LEU A 29 -9.00 -10.34 -5.17
N ASP A 30 -10.18 -10.13 -4.59
CA ASP A 30 -11.40 -9.94 -5.36
C ASP A 30 -11.33 -8.66 -6.22
N ALA A 31 -10.76 -7.58 -5.65
CA ALA A 31 -10.51 -6.35 -6.41
C ALA A 31 -9.51 -6.57 -7.56
N LEU A 32 -8.46 -7.38 -7.34
CA LEU A 32 -7.50 -7.74 -8.39
C LEU A 32 -8.12 -8.58 -9.50
N LYS A 33 -8.98 -9.54 -9.16
CA LYS A 33 -9.67 -10.40 -10.13
C LYS A 33 -10.63 -9.64 -11.04
N GLN A 34 -11.06 -8.45 -10.63
CA GLN A 34 -11.89 -7.56 -11.46
C GLN A 34 -11.07 -6.72 -12.44
N GLN A 35 -9.73 -6.77 -12.36
CA GLN A 35 -8.84 -6.05 -13.28
C GLN A 35 -8.39 -6.96 -14.41
N ASP A 36 -8.06 -6.36 -15.55
CA ASP A 36 -7.45 -7.05 -16.68
C ASP A 36 -5.95 -7.23 -16.44
N LEU A 37 -5.58 -8.33 -15.78
CA LEU A 37 -4.20 -8.67 -15.43
C LEU A 37 -3.53 -9.45 -16.56
N THR A 38 -2.32 -9.05 -16.94
CA THR A 38 -1.54 -9.80 -17.94
C THR A 38 -1.07 -11.14 -17.37
N ASP A 39 -0.85 -12.13 -18.24
CA ASP A 39 -0.36 -13.45 -17.83
C ASP A 39 0.96 -13.36 -17.07
N GLU A 40 1.88 -12.48 -17.49
CA GLU A 40 3.14 -12.23 -16.80
C GLU A 40 2.95 -11.73 -15.35
N VAL A 41 1.94 -10.90 -15.12
CA VAL A 41 1.61 -10.42 -13.78
C VAL A 41 1.01 -11.56 -12.95
N ILE A 42 0.08 -12.33 -13.53
CA ILE A 42 -0.56 -13.46 -12.85
C ILE A 42 0.49 -14.51 -12.42
N GLU A 43 1.47 -14.80 -13.27
CA GLU A 43 2.59 -15.70 -12.95
C GLU A 43 3.42 -15.21 -11.76
N LYS A 44 3.60 -13.89 -11.62
CA LYS A 44 4.33 -13.28 -10.48
C LYS A 44 3.48 -13.23 -9.21
N LEU A 45 2.16 -13.13 -9.32
CA LEU A 45 1.23 -13.03 -8.19
C LEU A 45 0.91 -14.39 -7.56
N ASN A 46 0.70 -15.43 -8.36
CA ASN A 46 0.33 -16.76 -7.89
C ASN A 46 1.28 -17.34 -6.81
N PRO A 47 2.61 -17.20 -6.91
CA PRO A 47 3.53 -17.65 -5.87
C PRO A 47 3.35 -16.95 -4.51
N GLU A 48 2.85 -15.71 -4.50
CA GLU A 48 2.58 -15.00 -3.24
C GLU A 48 1.29 -15.50 -2.57
N ILE A 49 0.32 -15.97 -3.36
CA ILE A 49 -0.89 -16.65 -2.86
C ILE A 49 -0.51 -18.02 -2.27
N ASP A 50 0.36 -18.77 -2.95
CA ASP A 50 0.84 -20.08 -2.46
C ASP A 50 1.52 -19.95 -1.10
N LYS A 51 2.38 -18.93 -0.90
CA LYS A 51 3.01 -18.66 0.40
C LYS A 51 1.99 -18.38 1.51
N ILE A 52 0.91 -17.68 1.21
CA ILE A 52 -0.19 -17.46 2.17
C ILE A 52 -0.89 -18.78 2.47
N ASN A 53 -1.16 -19.60 1.46
CA ASN A 53 -1.80 -20.91 1.62
C ASN A 53 -0.95 -21.89 2.45
N GLU A 54 0.37 -21.83 2.35
CA GLU A 54 1.30 -22.71 3.09
C GLU A 54 1.66 -22.20 4.50
N ALA A 55 1.36 -20.94 4.82
CA ALA A 55 1.79 -20.34 6.08
C ALA A 55 1.09 -20.94 7.31
N PRO A 56 1.82 -21.26 8.40
CA PRO A 56 1.19 -21.68 9.65
C PRO A 56 0.44 -20.52 10.31
N LEU A 57 -0.64 -20.80 11.06
CA LEU A 57 -1.49 -19.78 11.71
C LEU A 57 -0.70 -18.75 12.52
N LYS A 58 0.35 -19.19 13.23
CA LYS A 58 1.23 -18.32 14.03
C LYS A 58 1.93 -17.24 13.20
N LYS A 59 2.26 -17.51 11.93
CA LYS A 59 2.96 -16.58 11.02
C LYS A 59 2.05 -15.98 9.95
N LEU A 60 0.80 -16.45 9.84
CA LEU A 60 -0.13 -16.11 8.77
C LEU A 60 -0.32 -14.60 8.60
N ASN A 61 -0.59 -13.85 9.67
CA ASN A 61 -0.77 -12.40 9.60
C ASN A 61 0.45 -11.67 9.01
N THR A 62 1.67 -12.07 9.39
CA THR A 62 2.90 -11.47 8.84
C THR A 62 3.11 -11.86 7.39
N GLN A 63 2.81 -13.12 7.03
CA GLN A 63 2.90 -13.59 5.66
C GLN A 63 1.92 -12.83 4.74
N ILE A 64 0.66 -12.69 5.16
CA ILE A 64 -0.36 -11.94 4.41
C ILE A 64 0.13 -10.52 4.12
N LYS A 65 0.60 -9.78 5.14
CA LYS A 65 1.09 -8.42 4.94
C LYS A 65 2.26 -8.33 3.96
N ARG A 66 3.22 -9.27 4.06
CA ARG A 66 4.39 -9.31 3.16
C ARG A 66 3.98 -9.62 1.73
N SER A 67 3.18 -10.66 1.53
CA SER A 67 2.72 -11.06 0.22
C SER A 67 1.80 -10.02 -0.40
N GLN A 68 0.86 -9.43 0.34
CA GLN A 68 0.00 -8.34 -0.13
C GLN A 68 0.82 -7.11 -0.57
N LEU A 69 1.81 -6.68 0.22
CA LEU A 69 2.69 -5.57 -0.16
C LEU A 69 3.45 -5.87 -1.45
N LYS A 70 3.96 -7.10 -1.60
CA LYS A 70 4.74 -7.50 -2.76
C LYS A 70 3.88 -7.64 -4.02
N MET A 71 2.68 -8.19 -3.87
CA MET A 71 1.67 -8.23 -4.93
C MET A 71 1.31 -6.82 -5.39
N LEU A 72 1.10 -5.90 -4.44
CA LEU A 72 0.85 -4.50 -4.74
C LEU A 72 2.01 -3.86 -5.53
N GLN A 73 3.25 -4.11 -5.14
CA GLN A 73 4.43 -3.62 -5.86
C GLN A 73 4.53 -4.19 -7.29
N ILE A 74 4.15 -5.46 -7.49
CA ILE A 74 4.13 -6.08 -8.82
C ILE A 74 3.10 -5.38 -9.70
N VAL A 75 1.84 -5.26 -9.24
CA VAL A 75 0.78 -4.66 -10.06
C VAL A 75 0.98 -3.17 -10.31
N GLU A 76 1.57 -2.45 -9.35
CA GLU A 76 1.94 -1.04 -9.51
C GLU A 76 3.09 -0.89 -10.51
N LYS A 77 4.12 -1.74 -10.46
CA LYS A 77 5.26 -1.65 -11.37
C LYS A 77 4.90 -2.03 -12.81
N GLU A 78 4.19 -3.13 -12.98
CA GLU A 78 3.97 -3.74 -14.31
C GLU A 78 2.77 -3.10 -15.03
N GLN A 79 1.69 -2.77 -14.30
CA GLN A 79 0.45 -2.25 -14.90
C GLN A 79 0.00 -0.92 -14.28
N LYS A 80 0.76 -0.36 -13.33
CA LYS A 80 0.42 0.86 -12.59
C LYS A 80 -0.95 0.81 -11.92
N LEU A 81 -1.41 -0.40 -11.58
CA LEU A 81 -2.65 -0.60 -10.84
C LEU A 81 -2.42 -0.30 -9.36
N VAL A 82 -3.28 0.54 -8.77
CA VAL A 82 -3.17 0.96 -7.38
C VAL A 82 -4.51 0.97 -6.66
N PRO A 83 -4.56 0.71 -5.34
CA PRO A 83 -5.74 0.96 -4.51
C PRO A 83 -6.06 2.45 -4.40
N LYS A 84 -7.24 2.76 -3.89
CA LYS A 84 -7.62 4.12 -3.50
C LYS A 84 -6.64 4.68 -2.46
N ASN A 85 -6.30 5.96 -2.63
CA ASN A 85 -5.43 6.74 -1.75
C ASN A 85 -4.00 6.16 -1.59
N TYR A 86 -3.54 5.35 -2.54
CA TYR A 86 -2.22 4.72 -2.47
C TYR A 86 -1.08 5.75 -2.49
N TYR A 87 -1.11 6.67 -3.44
CA TYR A 87 -0.04 7.66 -3.56
C TYR A 87 -0.12 8.71 -2.45
N THR A 88 -1.32 9.07 -1.99
CA THR A 88 -1.53 9.95 -0.83
C THR A 88 -0.93 9.35 0.43
N LYS A 89 -1.18 8.05 0.72
CA LYS A 89 -0.58 7.34 1.86
C LYS A 89 0.94 7.23 1.73
N THR A 90 1.46 7.08 0.51
CA THR A 90 2.90 7.00 0.24
C THR A 90 3.60 8.35 0.36
N TRP A 91 2.99 9.42 -0.17
CA TRP A 91 3.59 10.74 -0.24
C TRP A 91 3.47 11.57 1.03
N MET A 92 2.52 11.29 1.93
CA MET A 92 2.46 11.97 3.23
C MET A 92 3.78 11.87 4.02
N PRO A 93 4.30 10.67 4.35
CA PRO A 93 5.56 10.55 5.08
C PRO A 93 6.76 11.03 4.25
N LEU A 94 6.74 10.83 2.92
CA LEU A 94 7.80 11.33 2.04
C LEU A 94 7.83 12.86 1.98
N GLY A 95 6.68 13.52 1.98
CA GLY A 95 6.60 14.97 1.98
C GLY A 95 7.20 15.57 3.25
N MET A 96 6.92 14.93 4.39
CA MET A 96 7.55 15.29 5.66
C MET A 96 9.06 15.06 5.65
N SER A 97 9.55 13.92 5.16
CA SER A 97 10.98 13.62 5.19
C SER A 97 11.80 14.38 4.14
N ALA A 98 11.26 14.54 2.93
CA ALA A 98 11.96 15.18 1.81
C ALA A 98 11.84 16.71 1.82
N PHE A 99 10.74 17.27 2.34
CA PHE A 99 10.53 18.72 2.39
C PHE A 99 10.41 19.22 3.82
N GLY A 100 9.57 18.59 4.63
CA GLY A 100 9.23 19.13 5.95
C GLY A 100 10.41 19.23 6.91
N ILE A 101 11.15 18.14 7.12
CA ILE A 101 12.33 18.12 8.00
C ILE A 101 13.42 19.07 7.47
N PRO A 102 13.85 19.02 6.18
CA PRO A 102 14.85 19.94 5.66
C PRO A 102 14.45 21.42 5.77
N LEU A 103 13.20 21.77 5.44
CA LEU A 103 12.70 23.14 5.58
C LEU A 103 12.66 23.58 7.03
N GLY A 104 12.20 22.72 7.93
CA GLY A 104 12.20 23.00 9.37
C GLY A 104 13.60 23.27 9.91
N VAL A 105 14.59 22.47 9.52
CA VAL A 105 15.99 22.68 9.88
C VAL A 105 16.51 24.01 9.31
N ALA A 106 16.22 24.31 8.05
CA ALA A 106 16.62 25.57 7.42
C ALA A 106 16.04 26.80 8.15
N PHE A 107 14.75 26.76 8.51
CA PHE A 107 14.14 27.83 9.32
C PHE A 107 14.71 27.90 10.74
N GLY A 108 14.97 26.74 11.36
CA GLY A 108 15.61 26.68 12.67
C GLY A 108 16.95 27.41 12.70
N PHE A 109 17.79 27.21 11.68
CA PHE A 109 19.06 27.93 11.53
C PHE A 109 18.87 29.40 11.14
N ALA A 110 17.98 29.72 10.20
CA ALA A 110 17.78 31.09 9.73
C ALA A 110 17.29 32.05 10.81
N PHE A 111 16.53 31.54 11.79
CA PHE A 111 15.97 32.33 12.90
C PHE A 111 16.66 32.09 14.24
N ASP A 112 17.79 31.37 14.25
CA ASP A 112 18.54 30.97 15.46
C ASP A 112 17.64 30.38 16.57
N ASN A 113 16.62 29.63 16.15
CA ASN A 113 15.64 29.06 17.07
C ASN A 113 15.09 27.74 16.50
N MET A 114 15.58 26.63 17.06
CA MET A 114 15.19 25.29 16.63
C MET A 114 13.72 24.94 16.89
N ALA A 115 12.96 25.78 17.62
CA ALA A 115 11.50 25.63 17.69
C ALA A 115 10.85 25.77 16.30
N PHE A 116 11.47 26.52 15.37
CA PHE A 116 11.00 26.66 13.99
C PHE A 116 11.12 25.39 13.15
N LEU A 117 11.81 24.35 13.64
CA LEU A 117 11.77 23.02 13.04
C LEU A 117 10.33 22.50 12.94
N GLY A 118 9.51 22.81 13.94
CA GLY A 118 8.10 22.42 13.98
C GLY A 118 7.25 22.98 12.84
N ILE A 119 7.65 24.09 12.21
CA ILE A 119 6.93 24.68 11.06
C ILE A 119 7.15 23.87 9.78
N GLY A 120 8.31 23.24 9.64
CA GLY A 120 8.61 22.42 8.46
C GLY A 120 7.68 21.22 8.32
N LEU A 121 7.35 20.55 9.43
CA LEU A 121 6.50 19.34 9.42
C LEU A 121 5.12 19.54 8.76
N PRO A 122 4.29 20.53 9.14
CA PRO A 122 3.00 20.76 8.48
C PRO A 122 3.16 21.17 7.01
N ILE A 123 4.22 21.93 6.65
CA ILE A 123 4.49 22.28 5.25
C ILE A 123 4.78 21.01 4.44
N GLY A 124 5.70 20.16 4.92
CA GLY A 124 6.03 18.90 4.26
C GLY A 124 4.84 17.96 4.14
N LEU A 125 4.00 17.87 5.17
CA LEU A 125 2.77 17.09 5.14
C LEU A 125 1.80 17.61 4.06
N CYS A 126 1.58 18.93 4.00
CA CYS A 126 0.72 19.55 2.99
C CYS A 126 1.22 19.28 1.56
N ILE A 127 2.53 19.42 1.33
CA ILE A 127 3.14 19.13 0.02
C ILE A 127 2.94 17.65 -0.32
N GLY A 128 3.26 16.75 0.60
CA GLY A 128 3.08 15.31 0.41
C GLY A 128 1.64 14.92 0.10
N MET A 129 0.69 15.48 0.83
CA MET A 129 -0.74 15.24 0.60
C MET A 129 -1.19 15.74 -0.78
N LEU A 130 -0.77 16.93 -1.20
CA LEU A 130 -1.14 17.49 -2.50
C LEU A 130 -0.56 16.67 -3.67
N VAL A 131 0.73 16.32 -3.60
CA VAL A 131 1.38 15.50 -4.63
C VAL A 131 0.73 14.13 -4.71
N GLY A 132 0.53 13.48 -3.57
CA GLY A 132 -0.12 12.18 -3.51
C GLY A 132 -1.56 12.20 -4.05
N ALA A 133 -2.35 13.22 -3.67
CA ALA A 133 -3.73 13.36 -4.15
C ALA A 133 -3.81 13.61 -5.66
N GLN A 134 -2.86 14.35 -6.24
CA GLN A 134 -2.79 14.53 -7.69
C GLN A 134 -2.47 13.21 -8.42
N MET A 135 -1.56 12.40 -7.87
CA MET A 135 -1.22 11.09 -8.43
C MET A 135 -2.39 10.09 -8.32
N ASP A 136 -3.10 10.07 -7.18
CA ASP A 136 -4.30 9.23 -7.02
C ASP A 136 -5.40 9.65 -7.99
N LYS A 137 -5.67 10.96 -8.15
CA LYS A 137 -6.62 11.47 -9.16
C LYS A 137 -6.22 11.09 -10.59
N LYS A 138 -4.92 11.06 -10.88
CA LYS A 138 -4.42 10.63 -12.19
C LYS A 138 -4.66 9.13 -12.41
N ALA A 139 -4.39 8.29 -11.41
CA ALA A 139 -4.65 6.85 -11.49
C ALA A 139 -6.14 6.55 -11.67
N GLU A 140 -7.01 7.28 -10.97
CA GLU A 140 -8.47 7.18 -11.13
C GLU A 140 -8.92 7.56 -12.54
N LYS A 141 -8.47 8.71 -13.07
CA LYS A 141 -8.80 9.18 -14.42
C LYS A 141 -8.34 8.23 -15.52
N GLU A 142 -7.23 7.55 -15.32
CA GLU A 142 -6.67 6.58 -16.27
C GLU A 142 -7.27 5.18 -16.10
N GLY A 143 -8.26 5.00 -15.21
CA GLY A 143 -8.89 3.70 -14.95
C GLY A 143 -7.97 2.68 -14.27
N ARG A 144 -6.86 3.14 -13.67
CA ARG A 144 -5.86 2.28 -13.01
C ARG A 144 -6.05 2.15 -11.50
N GLN A 145 -7.15 2.69 -10.97
CA GLN A 145 -7.45 2.64 -9.55
C GLN A 145 -8.45 1.51 -9.24
N MET A 146 -8.01 0.55 -8.42
CA MET A 146 -8.86 -0.53 -7.92
C MET A 146 -9.86 0.00 -6.89
N ASN A 147 -11.07 -0.54 -6.89
CA ASN A 147 -12.13 -0.16 -5.95
C ASN A 147 -11.94 -0.77 -4.55
N ILE A 148 -10.79 -0.52 -3.92
CA ILE A 148 -10.47 -0.96 -2.56
C ILE A 148 -9.56 0.05 -1.87
N GLU A 149 -9.70 0.17 -0.55
CA GLU A 149 -8.77 0.87 0.33
C GLU A 149 -8.05 -0.14 1.23
N MET A 150 -6.74 0.04 1.41
CA MET A 150 -5.89 -0.82 2.22
C MET A 150 -5.34 -0.14 3.48
#